data_AF-A0A2N5GI59-F1
#
_entry.id   AF-A0A2N5GI59-F1
#
_cell.length_a   1.000
_cell.length_b   1.000
_cell.length_c   1.000
_cell.angle_alpha   90.00
_cell.angle_beta   90.00
_cell.angle_gamma   90.00
#
_symmetry.space_group_name_H-M   'P 1'
#
loop_
_entity.id
_entity.type
_entity.pdbx_description
1 polymer ?
#
loop_
_entity_poly.entity_id
_entity_poly.type
_entity_poly.pdbx_seq_one_letter_code
_entity_poly.pdbx_strand_id
1 'polypeptide(L)'
;MDLNLLEELERKAKRQKYLWMIDILQGYKSNIIEAAAHFEDGAAVYRSAYGCYAANWQGQSREAYELIAGELNQTANQVYSLGDDLVSEIGAEIRKLRRKVEALS
;
A
#
# COMPACT_ATOMS: atom_id res chain seq x y z
N MET A 1 43.46 -18.86 3.72
CA MET A 1 42.46 -17.78 3.91
C MET A 1 42.14 -17.75 5.39
N ASP A 2 42.28 -16.59 6.04
CA ASP A 2 42.04 -16.46 7.49
C ASP A 2 40.54 -16.66 7.77
N LEU A 3 40.20 -17.56 8.70
CA LEU A 3 38.81 -17.90 9.02
C LEU A 3 38.03 -16.65 9.48
N ASN A 4 38.71 -15.77 10.22
CA ASN A 4 38.13 -14.51 10.71
C ASN A 4 37.76 -13.55 9.56
N LEU A 5 38.58 -13.51 8.50
CA LEU A 5 38.32 -12.68 7.33
C LEU A 5 37.08 -13.18 6.57
N LEU A 6 36.91 -14.50 6.47
CA LEU A 6 35.76 -15.10 5.80
C LEU A 6 34.46 -14.81 6.56
N GLU A 7 34.47 -14.96 7.89
CA GLU A 7 33.32 -14.65 8.75
C GLU A 7 32.93 -13.16 8.69
N GLU A 8 33.91 -12.26 8.68
CA GLU A 8 33.65 -10.82 8.54
C GLU A 8 33.05 -10.47 7.17
N LEU A 9 33.56 -11.06 6.09
CA LEU A 9 33.02 -10.87 4.74
C LEU A 9 31.58 -11.39 4.64
N GLU A 10 31.31 -12.56 5.21
CA GLU A 10 29.96 -13.13 5.22
C GLU A 10 28.98 -12.24 6.00
N ARG A 11 29.39 -11.74 7.17
CA ARG A 11 28.59 -10.78 7.97
C ARG A 11 28.27 -9.52 7.19
N LYS A 12 29.27 -8.91 6.55
CA LYS A 12 29.10 -7.70 5.72
C LYS A 12 28.16 -7.94 4.54
N ALA A 13 28.31 -9.08 3.85
CA ALA A 13 27.45 -9.45 2.74
C ALA A 13 25.99 -9.63 3.18
N LYS A 14 25.74 -10.35 4.29
CA LYS A 14 24.39 -10.51 4.86
C LYS A 14 23.76 -9.17 5.27
N ARG A 15 24.55 -8.30 5.90
CA ARG A 15 24.10 -6.96 6.31
C ARG A 15 23.68 -6.13 5.09
N GLN A 16 24.50 -6.13 4.03
CA GLN A 16 24.20 -5.40 2.80
C GLN A 16 22.95 -5.95 2.11
N LYS A 17 22.76 -7.27 2.08
CA LYS A 17 21.55 -7.90 1.55
C LYS A 17 20.29 -7.39 2.27
N TYR A 18 20.30 -7.33 3.60
CA TYR A 18 19.14 -6.85 4.35
C TYR A 18 18.87 -5.36 4.13
N LEU A 19 19.92 -4.54 4.04
CA LEU A 19 19.77 -3.12 3.71
C LEU A 19 19.14 -2.91 2.33
N TRP A 20 19.58 -3.67 1.34
CA TRP A 20 19.00 -3.62 -0.01
C TRP A 20 17.53 -4.05 -0.03
N MET A 21 17.18 -5.11 0.71
CA MET A 21 15.79 -5.53 0.85
C MET A 21 14.91 -4.46 1.51
N ILE A 22 15.44 -3.76 2.52
CA ILE A 22 14.72 -2.64 3.17
C ILE A 22 14.40 -1.55 2.16
N ASP A 23 15.38 -1.14 1.34
CA ASP A 23 15.22 -0.08 0.35
C ASP A 23 14.13 -0.42 -0.68
N ILE A 24 14.15 -1.64 -1.22
CA ILE A 24 13.11 -2.14 -2.13
C ILE A 24 11.72 -2.09 -1.48
N LEU A 25 11.61 -2.59 -0.23
CA LEU A 25 10.34 -2.61 0.49
C LEU A 25 9.84 -1.20 0.80
N GLN A 26 10.72 -0.24 1.05
CA GLN A 26 10.35 1.17 1.19
C GLN A 26 9.77 1.73 -0.11
N GLY A 27 10.35 1.38 -1.26
CA GLY A 27 9.80 1.70 -2.57
C GLY A 27 8.39 1.14 -2.77
N TYR A 28 8.18 -0.15 -2.47
CA TYR A 28 6.85 -0.77 -2.57
C TYR A 28 5.82 -0.09 -1.67
N LYS A 29 6.21 0.20 -0.42
CA LYS A 29 5.34 0.93 0.52
C LYS A 29 4.94 2.30 -0.04
N SER A 30 5.88 3.03 -0.62
CA SER A 30 5.61 4.34 -1.23
C SER A 30 4.62 4.24 -2.38
N ASN A 31 4.81 3.27 -3.29
CA ASN A 31 3.94 3.07 -4.44
C ASN A 31 2.50 2.74 -4.01
N ILE A 32 2.32 1.97 -2.94
CA ILE A 32 0.97 1.64 -2.43
C ILE A 32 0.29 2.88 -1.86
N ILE A 33 1.02 3.72 -1.12
CA ILE A 33 0.48 4.99 -0.58
C ILE A 33 0.07 5.92 -1.74
N GLU A 34 0.88 6.03 -2.78
CA GLU A 34 0.57 6.83 -3.97
C GLU A 34 -0.66 6.29 -4.71
N ALA A 35 -0.74 4.97 -4.92
CA ALA A 35 -1.90 4.35 -5.54
C ALA A 35 -3.18 4.59 -4.73
N ALA A 36 -3.13 4.46 -3.40
CA ALA A 36 -4.27 4.73 -2.52
C ALA A 36 -4.75 6.19 -2.63
N ALA A 37 -3.83 7.15 -2.72
CA ALA A 37 -4.17 8.56 -2.94
C ALA A 37 -4.91 8.77 -4.27
N HIS A 38 -4.43 8.16 -5.37
CA HIS A 38 -5.12 8.24 -6.66
C HIS A 38 -6.51 7.61 -6.64
N PHE A 39 -6.71 6.53 -5.89
CA PHE A 39 -8.05 5.97 -5.68
C PHE A 39 -8.97 6.92 -4.91
N GLU A 40 -8.47 7.63 -3.89
CA GLU A 40 -9.26 8.66 -3.17
C GLU A 40 -9.66 9.81 -4.07
N ASP A 41 -8.75 10.32 -4.90
CA ASP A 41 -9.07 11.38 -5.87
C ASP A 41 -10.21 10.94 -6.80
N GLY A 42 -10.12 9.72 -7.35
CA GLY A 42 -11.15 9.15 -8.21
C GLY A 42 -12.49 8.96 -7.48
N ALA A 43 -12.47 8.38 -6.28
CA ALA A 43 -13.66 8.17 -5.47
C ALA A 43 -14.34 9.50 -5.07
N ALA A 44 -13.55 10.54 -4.78
CA ALA A 44 -14.07 11.87 -4.46
C ALA A 44 -14.81 12.50 -5.66
N VAL A 45 -14.29 12.33 -6.88
CA VAL A 45 -14.97 12.78 -8.11
C VAL A 45 -16.32 12.08 -8.28
N TYR A 46 -16.37 10.75 -8.08
CA TYR A 46 -17.62 9.99 -8.16
C TYR A 46 -18.63 10.41 -7.08
N ARG A 47 -18.18 10.58 -5.82
CA ARG A 47 -19.03 11.06 -4.72
C ARG A 47 -19.61 12.45 -5.00
N SER A 48 -18.81 13.34 -5.58
CA SER A 48 -19.25 14.69 -5.97
C SER A 48 -20.31 14.64 -7.08
N ALA A 49 -20.11 13.81 -8.10
CA ALA A 49 -21.09 13.61 -9.17
C ALA A 49 -22.40 13.00 -8.64
N TYR A 50 -22.31 12.04 -7.73
CA TYR A 50 -23.47 11.47 -7.03
C TYR A 50 -24.23 12.52 -6.20
N GLY A 51 -23.54 13.51 -5.62
CA GLY A 51 -24.20 14.61 -4.90
C GLY A 51 -24.96 15.62 -5.78
N CYS A 52 -24.79 15.57 -7.10
CA CYS A 52 -25.23 16.61 -8.04
C CYS A 52 -26.27 16.14 -9.10
N TYR A 53 -26.97 15.02 -8.89
CA TYR A 53 -27.90 14.51 -9.92
C TYR A 53 -29.18 15.35 -10.07
N ALA A 54 -29.84 15.21 -11.24
CA ALA A 54 -31.01 16.00 -11.61
C ALA A 54 -32.22 15.78 -10.67
N ALA A 55 -32.80 16.88 -10.17
CA ALA A 55 -33.86 16.89 -9.17
C ALA A 55 -35.13 16.07 -9.50
N ASN A 56 -35.37 15.82 -10.79
CA ASN A 56 -36.56 15.10 -11.29
C ASN A 56 -36.24 13.71 -11.85
N TRP A 57 -34.99 13.23 -11.73
CA TRP A 57 -34.65 11.89 -12.20
C TRP A 57 -35.31 10.85 -11.28
N GLN A 58 -36.07 9.93 -11.87
CA GLN A 58 -36.82 8.88 -11.19
C GLN A 58 -36.87 7.62 -12.06
N GLY A 59 -37.30 6.51 -11.48
CA GLY A 59 -37.49 5.23 -12.16
C GLY A 59 -36.26 4.32 -12.15
N GLN A 60 -36.34 3.21 -12.87
CA GLN A 60 -35.37 2.10 -12.80
C GLN A 60 -33.92 2.53 -13.10
N SER A 61 -33.70 3.50 -13.98
CA SER A 61 -32.35 3.98 -14.28
C SER A 61 -31.70 4.70 -13.10
N ARG A 62 -32.50 5.39 -12.28
CA ARG A 62 -32.03 6.00 -11.04
C ARG A 62 -31.69 4.97 -9.99
N GLU A 63 -32.56 3.98 -9.79
CA GLU A 63 -32.33 2.89 -8.83
C GLU A 63 -31.05 2.12 -9.17
N ALA A 64 -30.84 1.80 -10.46
CA ALA A 64 -29.63 1.16 -10.93
C ALA A 64 -28.38 2.03 -10.69
N TYR A 65 -28.47 3.33 -10.93
CA TYR A 65 -27.37 4.26 -10.65
C TYR A 65 -27.02 4.32 -9.17
N GLU A 66 -28.02 4.41 -8.28
CA GLU A 66 -27.80 4.44 -6.82
C GLU A 66 -27.14 3.14 -6.33
N LEU A 67 -27.56 1.99 -6.86
CA LEU A 67 -26.94 0.69 -6.56
C LEU A 67 -25.46 0.67 -6.98
N ILE A 68 -25.18 1.00 -8.24
CA ILE A 68 -23.81 0.97 -8.80
C ILE A 68 -22.91 1.98 -8.08
N ALA A 69 -23.41 3.18 -7.78
CA ALA A 69 -22.67 4.19 -7.02
C ALA A 69 -22.34 3.69 -5.60
N GLY A 70 -23.26 2.98 -4.96
CA GLY A 70 -23.02 2.31 -3.67
C GLY A 70 -21.92 1.25 -3.76
N GLU A 71 -21.96 0.39 -4.77
CA GLU A 71 -20.93 -0.63 -5.02
C GLU A 71 -19.55 -0.02 -5.27
N LEU A 72 -19.47 1.06 -6.05
CA LEU A 72 -18.22 1.80 -6.29
C LEU A 72 -17.66 2.37 -4.98
N ASN A 73 -18.51 2.96 -4.13
CA ASN A 73 -18.07 3.51 -2.85
C ASN A 73 -17.59 2.41 -1.88
N GLN A 74 -18.29 1.26 -1.86
CA GLN A 74 -17.85 0.10 -1.07
C GLN A 74 -16.51 -0.45 -1.56
N THR A 75 -16.32 -0.54 -2.89
CA THR A 75 -15.07 -1.00 -3.49
C THR A 75 -13.91 -0.06 -3.14
N ALA A 76 -14.13 1.26 -3.19
CA ALA A 76 -13.13 2.24 -2.77
C ALA A 76 -12.69 2.03 -1.31
N ASN A 77 -13.65 1.86 -0.39
CA ASN A 77 -13.36 1.58 1.02
C ASN A 77 -12.55 0.29 1.22
N GLN A 78 -12.85 -0.76 0.45
CA GLN A 78 -12.07 -2.01 0.48
C GLN A 78 -10.64 -1.80 0.01
N VAL A 79 -10.44 -1.02 -1.07
CA VAL A 79 -9.10 -0.69 -1.57
C VAL A 79 -8.28 0.04 -0.50
N TYR A 80 -8.86 1.00 0.23
CA TYR A 80 -8.15 1.70 1.31
C TYR A 80 -7.76 0.75 2.44
N SER A 81 -8.70 -0.07 2.91
CA SER A 81 -8.42 -1.04 3.98
C SER A 81 -7.30 -2.01 3.59
N LEU A 82 -7.36 -2.57 2.39
CA LEU A 82 -6.34 -3.50 1.91
C LEU A 82 -4.99 -2.80 1.66
N GLY A 83 -5.02 -1.55 1.21
CA GLY A 83 -3.82 -0.72 1.07
C GLY A 83 -3.12 -0.49 2.40
N ASP A 84 -3.88 -0.13 3.44
CA ASP A 84 -3.36 0.06 4.80
C ASP A 84 -2.77 -1.23 5.38
N ASP A 85 -3.43 -2.37 5.17
CA ASP A 85 -2.94 -3.68 5.60
C ASP A 85 -1.59 -4.02 4.93
N LEU A 86 -1.46 -3.80 3.62
CA LEU A 86 -0.20 -4.00 2.90
C LEU A 86 0.91 -3.08 3.43
N VAL A 87 0.60 -1.81 3.65
CA VAL A 87 1.54 -0.81 4.21
C VAL A 87 2.01 -1.25 5.61
N SER A 88 1.11 -1.79 6.42
CA SER A 88 1.40 -2.31 7.76
C SER A 88 2.33 -3.52 7.72
N GLU A 89 2.02 -4.51 6.89
CA GLU A 89 2.81 -5.75 6.75
C GLU A 89 4.22 -5.48 6.20
N ILE A 90 4.33 -4.64 5.16
CA ILE A 90 5.63 -4.20 4.64
C ILE A 90 6.42 -3.47 5.74
N GLY A 91 5.75 -2.61 6.52
CA GLY A 91 6.35 -1.94 7.67
C GLY A 91 6.87 -2.92 8.72
N ALA A 92 6.14 -4.01 8.99
CA ALA A 92 6.55 -5.05 9.91
C ALA A 92 7.79 -5.81 9.42
N GLU A 93 7.86 -6.12 8.13
CA GLU A 93 9.04 -6.79 7.55
C GLU A 93 10.27 -5.88 7.54
N ILE A 94 10.12 -4.60 7.20
CA ILE A 94 11.21 -3.62 7.31
C ILE A 94 11.76 -3.57 8.75
N ARG A 95 10.88 -3.54 9.77
CA ARG A 95 11.31 -3.58 11.19
C ARG A 95 12.07 -4.86 11.53
N LYS A 96 11.63 -6.02 11.01
CA LYS A 96 12.33 -7.30 11.19
C LYS A 96 13.73 -7.26 10.54
N LEU A 97 13.85 -6.74 9.32
CA LEU A 97 15.12 -6.62 8.61
C LEU A 97 16.09 -5.65 9.30
N ARG A 98 15.60 -4.52 9.82
CA ARG A 98 16.43 -3.56 10.59
C ARG A 98 17.07 -4.22 11.82
N ARG A 99 16.29 -5.01 12.59
CA ARG A 99 16.84 -5.79 13.71
C ARG A 99 17.92 -6.79 13.27
N LYS A 100 17.76 -7.42 12.09
CA LYS A 100 18.80 -8.30 11.54
C LYS A 100 20.06 -7.53 11.12
N VAL A 101 19.93 -6.30 10.62
CA VAL A 101 21.07 -5.42 10.33
C VAL A 101 21.80 -5.02 11.61
N GLU A 102 21.06 -4.65 12.65
CA GLU A 102 21.60 -4.29 13.97
C GLU A 102 22.35 -5.46 14.61
N ALA A 103 21.82 -6.69 14.54
CA ALA A 103 22.47 -7.89 15.04
C ALA A 103 23.74 -8.31 14.27
N LEU A 104 23.95 -7.78 13.05
CA LEU A 104 25.13 -8.01 12.22
C LEU A 104 26.11 -6.83 12.23
N SER A 105 25.81 -5.76 12.98
CA SER A 105 26.69 -4.61 13.17
C SER A 105 27.65 -4.87 14.33
#